data_AF-A0A376ZRL2-F1
#
_entry.id   AF-A0A376ZRL2-F1
#
_cell.length_a   1.000
_cell.length_b   1.000
_cell.length_c   1.000
_cell.angle_alpha   90.00
_cell.angle_beta   90.00
_cell.angle_gamma   90.00
#
_symmetry.space_group_name_H-M   'P 1'
#
loop_
_entity.id
_entity.type
_entity.pdbx_description
1 polymer ?
#
loop_
_entity_poly.entity_id
_entity_poly.type
_entity_poly.pdbx_seq_one_letter_code
_entity_poly.pdbx_strand_id
1 'polypeptide(L)' 'MNILGFFQRLGRALQLPIAVLPVAALLLRFGQPDLLNVAFIAQAGGAIFDNSH' A
#
# COMPACT_ATOMS: atom_id res chain seq x y z
N MET A 1 9.22 -31.49 -0.75
CA MET A 1 8.75 -30.11 -1.00
C MET A 1 9.91 -29.34 -1.61
N ASN A 2 9.81 -28.88 -2.86
CA ASN A 2 10.94 -28.25 -3.56
C ASN A 2 11.24 -26.87 -2.98
N ILE A 3 12.51 -26.60 -2.64
CA ILE A 3 12.99 -25.29 -2.13
C ILE A 3 12.61 -24.13 -3.07
N LEU A 4 12.53 -24.40 -4.38
CA LEU A 4 12.07 -23.47 -5.42
C LEU A 4 10.61 -23.02 -5.21
N GLY A 5 9.74 -23.92 -4.73
CA GLY A 5 8.34 -23.59 -4.44
C GLY A 5 8.18 -22.66 -3.23
N PHE A 6 9.11 -22.73 -2.27
CA PHE A 6 9.16 -21.80 -1.13
C PHE A 6 9.53 -20.39 -1.58
N PHE A 7 10.58 -20.24 -2.40
CA PHE A 7 10.97 -18.94 -2.96
C PHE A 7 9.89 -18.33 -3.86
N GLN A 8 9.15 -19.14 -4.61
CA GLN A 8 8.02 -18.66 -5.42
C GLN A 8 6.86 -18.13 -4.55
N ARG A 9 6.55 -18.79 -3.43
CA ARG A 9 5.56 -18.30 -2.46
C ARG A 9 6.04 -17.02 -1.77
N LEU A 10 7.31 -16.97 -1.39
CA LEU A 10 7.92 -15.79 -0.78
C LEU A 10 7.90 -14.59 -1.74
N GLY A 11 8.29 -14.79 -3.01
CA GLY A 11 8.24 -13.76 -4.04
C GLY A 11 6.82 -13.22 -4.28
N ARG A 12 5.79 -14.09 -4.22
CA ARG A 12 4.38 -13.66 -4.31
C ARG A 12 3.91 -12.89 -3.07
N ALA A 13 4.35 -13.27 -1.87
CA ALA A 13 4.03 -12.53 -0.65
C ALA A 13 4.64 -11.11 -0.68
N LEU A 14 5.84 -10.98 -1.24
CA LEU A 14 6.51 -9.69 -1.44
C LEU A 14 5.88 -8.82 -2.54
N GLN A 15 4.96 -9.35 -3.35
CA GLN A 15 4.17 -8.54 -4.29
C GLN A 15 3.00 -7.81 -3.61
N LEU A 16 2.58 -8.27 -2.43
CA LEU A 16 1.44 -7.71 -1.70
C LEU A 16 1.60 -6.20 -1.40
N PRO A 17 2.76 -5.71 -0.91
CA PRO A 17 2.97 -4.28 -0.67
C PRO A 17 2.87 -3.47 -1.97
N ILE A 18 3.45 -3.96 -3.07
CA ILE A 18 3.46 -3.28 -4.37
C ILE A 18 2.04 -3.16 -4.93
N ALA A 19 1.21 -4.18 -4.73
CA ALA A 19 -0.18 -4.19 -5.18
C ALA A 19 -1.07 -3.20 -4.41
N VAL A 20 -0.73 -2.83 -3.16
CA VAL A 20 -1.52 -1.87 -2.35
C VAL A 20 -1.09 -0.40 -2.50
N LEU A 21 0.09 -0.12 -3.08
CA LEU A 21 0.59 1.25 -3.32
C LEU A 21 -0.37 2.15 -4.14
N PRO A 22 -1.05 1.68 -5.20
CA PRO A 22 -1.95 2.54 -5.98
C PRO A 22 -3.16 2.99 -5.16
N VAL A 23 -3.71 2.10 -4.33
CA VAL A 23 -4.84 2.42 -3.45
C VAL A 23 -4.41 3.42 -2.37
N ALA A 24 -3.22 3.24 -1.79
CA ALA A 24 -2.66 4.20 -0.84
C ALA A 24 -2.49 5.58 -1.47
N ALA A 25 -1.98 5.66 -2.71
CA ALA A 25 -1.83 6.92 -3.44
C ALA A 25 -3.16 7.63 -3.69
N LEU A 26 -4.21 6.86 -4.03
CA LEU A 26 -5.56 7.40 -4.19
C LEU A 26 -6.13 7.91 -2.87
N LEU A 27 -5.98 7.17 -1.76
CA LEU A 27 -6.40 7.61 -0.43
C LEU A 27 -5.72 8.92 -0.02
N LEU A 28 -4.41 9.03 -0.25
CA LEU A 28 -3.65 10.24 0.00
C LEU A 28 -4.16 11.42 -0.83
N ARG A 29 -4.52 11.19 -2.09
CA ARG A 29 -5.08 12.21 -2.98
C ARG A 29 -6.50 12.62 -2.55
N PHE A 30 -7.35 11.67 -2.17
CA PHE A 30 -8.72 11.93 -1.73
C PHE A 30 -8.81 12.71 -0.42
N GLY A 31 -7.82 12.56 0.46
CA GLY A 31 -7.76 13.31 1.72
C GLY A 31 -7.29 14.76 1.58
N GLN A 32 -6.87 15.19 0.38
CA GLN A 32 -6.42 16.56 0.15
C GLN A 32 -7.57 17.57 0.29
N PRO A 33 -7.28 18.80 0.76
CA PRO A 33 -8.28 19.86 0.94
C PRO A 33 -9.00 20.23 -0.37
N ASP A 34 -8.40 19.96 -1.52
CA ASP A 34 -8.95 20.26 -2.85
C ASP A 34 -9.97 19.25 -3.39
N LEU A 35 -10.13 18.07 -2.78
CA LEU A 35 -11.07 17.04 -3.27
C LEU A 35 -12.22 16.76 -2.30
N LEU A 36 -11.93 16.29 -1.09
CA LEU A 36 -12.95 15.95 -0.10
C LEU A 36 -12.66 16.52 1.30
N ASN A 37 -11.46 17.09 1.53
CA ASN A 37 -11.03 17.68 2.81
C ASN A 37 -11.27 16.75 4.04
N VAL A 38 -11.11 15.43 3.85
CA VAL A 38 -11.24 14.45 4.92
C VAL A 38 -9.86 14.05 5.42
N ALA A 39 -9.38 14.74 6.44
CA ALA A 39 -8.05 14.54 7.03
C ALA A 39 -7.77 13.08 7.46
N PHE A 40 -8.80 12.35 7.90
CA PHE A 40 -8.69 10.93 8.26
C PHE A 40 -8.28 10.03 7.08
N ILE A 41 -8.81 10.30 5.88
CA ILE A 41 -8.51 9.52 4.67
C ILE A 41 -7.09 9.84 4.18
N ALA A 42 -6.64 11.09 4.31
CA ALA A 42 -5.27 11.50 4.02
C ALA A 42 -4.27 10.74 4.91
N GLN A 43 -4.54 10.69 6.22
CA GLN A 43 -3.70 9.99 7.18
C GLN A 43 -3.68 8.48 6.96
N ALA A 44 -4.81 7.88 6.58
CA ALA A 44 -4.86 6.46 6.22
C ALA A 44 -4.00 6.12 5.00
N GLY A 45 -4.02 6.98 3.97
CA GLY A 45 -3.12 6.85 2.82
C GLY A 45 -1.66 7.00 3.21
N GLY A 46 -1.33 8.04 3.99
CA GLY A 46 0.02 8.30 4.51
C GLY A 46 0.59 7.15 5.34
N ALA A 47 -0.21 6.56 6.24
CA ALA A 47 0.21 5.46 7.10
C ALA A 47 0.67 4.20 6.32
N ILE A 48 0.12 3.97 5.12
CA ILE A 48 0.56 2.87 4.24
C ILE A 48 1.96 3.16 3.68
N PHE A 49 2.24 4.41 3.29
CA PHE A 49 3.56 4.84 2.81
C PHE A 49 4.59 4.93 3.94
N ASP A 50 4.17 5.34 5.14
CA ASP A 50 5.05 5.42 6.32
C ASP A 50 5.48 4.02 6.80
N ASN A 51 4.68 2.97 6.54
CA ASN A 51 5.02 1.57 6.83
C ASN A 51 5.82 0.88 5.70
N SER A 52 6.20 1.59 4.64
CA SER A 52 7.01 1.06 3.53
C SER A 52 8.44 1.62 3.45
N HIS A 53 8.91 2.28 4.52
CA HIS A 53 10.33 2.57 4.82
C HIS A 53 10.92 1.49 5.73
#